data_AF-A0A6H5K4Q8-F1
#
_entry.id   AF-A0A6H5K4Q8-F1
#
_cell.length_a   1.000
_cell.length_b   1.000
_cell.length_c   1.000
_cell.angle_alpha   90.00
_cell.angle_beta   90.00
_cell.angle_gamma   90.00
#
_symmetry.space_group_name_H-M   'P 1'
#
loop_
_entity.id
_entity.type
_entity.pdbx_description
1 polymer ?
#
loop_
_entity_poly.entity_id
_entity_poly.type
_entity_poly.pdbx_seq_one_letter_code
_entity_poly.pdbx_strand_id
1 'polypeptide(L)'
;MFLFIVFPMTVIGAIIGRNTASDFQAPCRTTRVPRQVPKDVPWYRRDASQMVMSGFLPFSAIYIELHYIFASVWGHQIYTLFGILILAFLLLLVVCSFITVSLIYFQLGREDHRWWWRSFFSGGSTGLFVYGYSFFYFFNRSQMDGLLQSSFYFGYMAVISYAFFIMLGFVGFVSSLTFVKHIYSVLKCD
;
A
#
# COMPACT_ATOMS: atom_id res chain seq x y z
N MET A 1 -13.35 20.55 13.42
CA MET A 1 -12.61 19.26 13.43
C MET A 1 -11.22 19.37 12.81
N PHE A 2 -11.06 19.95 11.61
CA PHE A 2 -9.76 19.99 10.92
C PHE A 2 -8.64 20.69 11.72
N LEU A 3 -8.90 21.88 12.27
CA LEU A 3 -7.92 22.63 13.08
C LEU A 3 -7.58 21.97 14.42
N PHE A 4 -8.51 21.23 15.02
CA PHE A 4 -8.33 20.65 16.36
C PHE A 4 -7.80 19.22 16.36
N ILE A 5 -7.94 18.50 15.24
CA ILE A 5 -7.52 17.09 15.13
C ILE A 5 -6.43 16.96 14.07
N VAL A 6 -6.67 17.42 12.84
CA VAL A 6 -5.73 17.22 11.73
C VAL A 6 -4.46 18.03 11.94
N PHE A 7 -4.58 19.30 12.33
CA PHE A 7 -3.41 20.15 12.57
C PHE A 7 -2.45 19.57 13.63
N PRO A 8 -2.87 19.23 14.87
CA PRO A 8 -1.95 18.66 15.84
C PRO A 8 -1.40 17.29 15.39
N MET A 9 -2.22 16.43 14.76
CA MET A 9 -1.74 15.12 14.29
C MET A 9 -0.66 15.26 13.21
N THR A 10 -0.81 16.21 12.29
CA THR A 10 0.19 16.48 11.25
C THR A 10 1.47 17.08 11.82
N VAL A 11 1.37 17.97 12.81
CA VAL A 11 2.53 18.53 13.52
C VAL A 11 3.27 17.45 14.29
N ILE A 12 2.57 16.60 15.04
CA ILE A 12 3.16 15.46 15.75
C ILE A 12 3.85 14.52 14.76
N GLY A 13 3.19 14.19 13.65
CA GLY A 13 3.78 13.38 12.58
C GLY A 13 5.04 14.00 11.99
N ALA A 14 5.06 15.32 11.78
CA ALA A 14 6.22 16.05 11.28
C ALA A 14 7.39 16.06 12.29
N ILE A 15 7.10 16.23 13.58
CA ILE A 15 8.12 16.18 14.65
C ILE A 15 8.73 14.78 14.72
N ILE A 16 7.90 13.72 14.73
CA ILE A 16 8.38 12.33 14.76
C ILE A 16 9.21 12.02 13.51
N GLY A 17 8.74 12.44 12.34
CA GLY A 17 9.45 12.28 11.08
C GLY A 17 10.83 12.94 11.11
N ARG A 18 10.91 14.17 11.62
CA ARG A 18 12.19 14.91 11.74
C ARG A 18 13.14 14.24 12.74
N ASN A 19 12.64 13.74 13.86
CA ASN A 19 13.47 13.14 14.91
C ASN A 19 13.92 11.71 14.56
N THR A 20 13.16 11.02 13.71
CA THR A 20 13.45 9.66 13.24
C THR A 20 14.27 9.66 11.94
N ALA A 21 14.45 10.82 11.30
CA ALA A 21 15.31 11.00 10.13
C ALA A 21 16.79 10.87 10.53
N SER A 22 17.23 9.64 10.80
CA SER A 22 18.63 9.28 10.88
C SER A 22 19.11 8.81 9.51
N ASP A 23 20.40 9.03 9.23
CA ASP A 23 21.04 8.48 8.05
C ASP A 23 20.84 6.95 8.01
N PHE A 24 20.57 6.42 6.82
CA PHE A 24 20.39 4.99 6.64
C PHE A 24 21.70 4.26 6.96
N GLN A 25 21.83 3.81 8.21
CA GLN A 25 22.94 2.98 8.64
C GLN A 25 22.74 1.57 8.06
N ALA A 26 23.47 1.30 6.98
CA ALA A 26 23.53 -0.04 6.41
C ALA A 26 24.21 -0.97 7.44
N PRO A 27 23.57 -2.09 7.83
CA PRO A 27 24.13 -3.04 8.81
C PRO A 27 25.39 -3.75 8.31
N CYS A 28 25.70 -3.67 7.00
CA CYS A 28 26.89 -4.26 6.39
C CYS A 28 27.68 -3.21 5.61
N ARG A 29 28.99 -3.43 5.49
CA ARG A 29 29.87 -2.65 4.61
C ARG A 29 29.42 -2.82 3.16
N THR A 30 28.96 -1.74 2.53
CA THR A 30 28.52 -1.75 1.13
C THR A 30 29.70 -1.64 0.17
N THR A 31 29.68 -2.41 -0.92
CA THR A 31 30.65 -2.27 -2.01
C THR A 31 30.32 -1.03 -2.83
N ARG A 32 31.33 -0.21 -3.17
CA ARG A 32 31.15 1.04 -3.95
C ARG A 32 30.62 0.81 -5.37
N VAL A 33 30.78 -0.39 -5.91
CA VAL A 33 30.29 -0.75 -7.25
C VAL A 33 28.99 -1.53 -7.11
N PRO A 34 27.87 -1.05 -7.70
CA PRO A 34 26.62 -1.80 -7.70
C PRO A 34 26.80 -3.07 -8.52
N ARG A 35 26.46 -4.21 -7.92
CA ARG A 35 26.47 -5.51 -8.63
C ARG A 35 25.43 -5.48 -9.75
N GLN A 36 25.78 -6.00 -10.92
CA GLN A 36 24.91 -5.97 -12.10
C GLN A 36 23.63 -6.76 -11.81
N VAL A 37 22.48 -6.10 -11.96
CA VAL A 37 21.17 -6.74 -11.84
C VAL A 37 20.91 -7.59 -13.09
N PRO A 38 20.46 -8.85 -12.96
CA PRO A 38 20.11 -9.67 -14.12
C PRO A 38 19.08 -8.96 -15.00
N LYS A 39 19.41 -8.75 -16.28
CA LYS A 39 18.51 -8.09 -17.25
C LYS A 39 17.43 -9.04 -17.79
N ASP A 40 17.67 -10.34 -17.69
CA ASP A 40 16.80 -11.39 -18.23
C ASP A 40 15.75 -11.82 -17.21
N VAL A 41 14.77 -10.93 -16.96
CA VAL A 41 13.61 -11.25 -16.12
C VAL A 41 12.40 -11.67 -16.98
N PRO A 42 11.79 -12.84 -16.69
CA PRO A 42 10.54 -13.27 -17.32
C PRO A 42 9.42 -12.24 -17.17
N TRP A 43 8.45 -12.22 -18.11
CA TRP A 43 7.38 -11.23 -18.15
C TRP A 43 6.60 -11.08 -16.83
N TYR A 44 6.35 -12.19 -16.14
CA TYR A 44 5.60 -12.25 -14.87
C TYR A 44 6.38 -11.69 -13.67
N ARG A 45 7.69 -11.45 -13.83
CA ARG A 45 8.56 -10.84 -12.82
C ARG A 45 8.87 -9.38 -13.10
N ARG A 46 8.24 -8.78 -14.11
CA ARG A 46 8.34 -7.33 -14.32
C ARG A 46 7.66 -6.61 -13.15
N ASP A 47 8.17 -5.44 -12.83
CA ASP A 47 7.70 -4.61 -11.71
C ASP A 47 6.18 -4.41 -11.77
N ALA A 48 5.65 -4.14 -12.97
CA ALA A 48 4.23 -3.98 -13.19
C ALA A 48 3.40 -5.24 -12.87
N SER A 49 3.84 -6.44 -13.30
CA SER A 49 3.09 -7.68 -13.03
C SER A 49 3.16 -8.07 -11.56
N GLN A 50 4.29 -7.80 -10.89
CA GLN A 50 4.43 -8.01 -9.46
C GLN A 50 3.55 -7.04 -8.65
N MET A 51 3.45 -5.78 -9.06
CA MET A 51 2.54 -4.80 -8.45
C MET A 51 1.08 -5.21 -8.58
N VAL A 52 0.66 -5.71 -9.75
CA VAL A 52 -0.71 -6.20 -9.96
C VAL A 52 -0.98 -7.41 -9.08
N MET A 53 -0.07 -8.38 -9.05
CA MET A 53 -0.22 -9.58 -8.21
C MET A 53 -0.25 -9.24 -6.72
N SER A 54 0.55 -8.26 -6.28
CA SER A 54 0.64 -7.88 -4.88
C SER A 54 -0.60 -7.17 -4.36
N GLY A 55 -1.28 -6.39 -5.19
CA GLY A 55 -2.48 -5.67 -4.78
C GLY A 55 -3.76 -6.48 -4.92
N PHE A 56 -3.78 -7.50 -5.79
CA PHE A 56 -4.95 -8.35 -6.00
C PHE A 56 -5.29 -9.20 -4.76
N LEU A 57 -4.28 -9.80 -4.13
CA LEU A 57 -4.44 -10.62 -2.92
C LEU A 57 -5.06 -9.84 -1.74
N PRO A 58 -4.50 -8.70 -1.28
CA PRO A 58 -5.08 -7.93 -0.18
C PRO A 58 -6.44 -7.34 -0.58
N PHE A 59 -6.64 -6.96 -1.85
CA PHE A 59 -7.95 -6.53 -2.35
C PHE A 59 -9.01 -7.64 -2.24
N SER A 60 -8.68 -8.89 -2.61
CA SER A 60 -9.60 -10.02 -2.51
C SER A 60 -10.04 -10.30 -1.07
N ALA A 61 -9.14 -10.11 -0.09
CA ALA A 61 -9.42 -10.31 1.33
C ALA A 61 -10.40 -9.28 1.89
N ILE A 62 -10.42 -8.04 1.36
CA ILE A 62 -11.31 -6.96 1.82
C ILE A 62 -12.51 -6.72 0.90
N TYR A 63 -12.67 -7.51 -0.16
CA TYR A 63 -13.64 -7.25 -1.23
C TYR A 63 -15.08 -7.11 -0.73
N ILE A 64 -15.49 -8.01 0.18
CA ILE A 64 -16.85 -8.03 0.74
C ILE A 64 -17.11 -6.76 1.57
N GLU A 65 -16.17 -6.39 2.44
CA GLU A 65 -16.28 -5.17 3.25
C GLU A 65 -16.27 -3.92 2.38
N LEU A 66 -15.43 -3.88 1.35
CA LEU A 66 -15.39 -2.78 0.41
C LEU A 66 -16.76 -2.62 -0.29
N HIS A 67 -17.39 -3.73 -0.72
CA HIS A 67 -18.72 -3.68 -1.31
C HIS A 67 -19.75 -3.06 -0.37
N TYR A 68 -19.73 -3.46 0.90
CA TYR A 68 -20.63 -2.93 1.89
C TYR A 68 -20.38 -1.46 2.24
N ILE A 69 -19.12 -1.03 2.32
CA ILE A 69 -18.76 0.38 2.49
C ILE A 69 -19.32 1.21 1.33
N PHE A 70 -19.13 0.77 0.09
CA PHE A 70 -19.66 1.47 -1.08
C PHE A 70 -21.20 1.50 -1.06
N ALA A 71 -21.85 0.40 -0.66
CA ALA A 71 -23.30 0.33 -0.52
C ALA A 71 -23.85 1.22 0.62
N SER A 72 -23.07 1.45 1.68
CA SER A 72 -23.44 2.34 2.80
C SER A 72 -23.19 3.81 2.49
N VAL A 73 -22.06 4.13 1.83
CA VAL A 73 -21.69 5.52 1.50
C VAL A 73 -22.59 6.09 0.40
N TRP A 74 -22.98 5.27 -0.59
CA TRP A 74 -23.79 5.72 -1.73
C TRP A 74 -25.22 5.18 -1.73
N GLY A 75 -25.54 4.20 -0.88
CA GLY A 75 -26.88 3.66 -0.69
C GLY A 75 -27.47 4.04 0.67
N HIS A 76 -28.78 3.84 0.83
CA HIS A 76 -29.53 4.27 2.01
C HIS A 76 -29.46 3.27 3.19
N GLN A 77 -28.41 2.45 3.28
CA GLN A 77 -28.25 1.40 4.29
C GLN A 77 -27.19 1.82 5.30
N ILE A 78 -27.60 2.05 6.55
CA ILE A 78 -26.67 2.41 7.63
C ILE A 78 -25.80 1.19 7.94
N TYR A 79 -24.48 1.31 7.73
CA TYR A 79 -23.53 0.27 8.16
C TYR A 79 -23.39 0.31 9.69
N THR A 80 -24.05 -0.61 10.38
CA THR A 80 -24.04 -0.69 11.85
C THR A 80 -22.87 -1.51 12.41
N LEU A 81 -22.07 -2.17 11.55
CA LEU A 81 -21.00 -3.09 11.94
C LEU A 81 -19.60 -2.45 11.89
N PHE A 82 -19.40 -1.33 12.59
CA PHE A 82 -18.09 -0.65 12.68
C PHE A 82 -16.96 -1.56 13.22
N GLY A 83 -17.28 -2.54 14.06
CA GLY A 83 -16.29 -3.48 14.59
C GLY A 83 -15.63 -4.36 13.51
N ILE A 84 -16.42 -4.81 12.52
CA ILE A 84 -15.90 -5.64 11.42
C ILE A 84 -15.00 -4.81 10.51
N LEU A 85 -15.32 -3.53 10.31
CA LEU A 85 -14.51 -2.61 9.52
C LEU A 85 -13.11 -2.41 10.11
N ILE A 86 -13.00 -2.23 11.43
CA ILE A 86 -11.71 -2.11 12.12
C ILE A 86 -10.91 -3.41 11.98
N LEU A 87 -11.56 -4.56 12.12
CA LEU A 87 -10.91 -5.87 11.97
C LEU A 87 -10.40 -6.06 10.53
N ALA A 88 -11.21 -5.72 9.53
CA ALA A 88 -10.84 -5.80 8.12
C ALA A 88 -9.67 -4.86 7.78
N PHE A 89 -9.66 -3.65 8.37
CA PHE A 89 -8.55 -2.71 8.23
C PHE A 89 -7.25 -3.27 8.82
N LEU A 90 -7.29 -3.86 10.02
CA LEU A 90 -6.11 -4.50 10.62
C LEU A 90 -5.64 -5.70 9.79
N LEU A 91 -6.57 -6.53 9.30
CA LEU A 91 -6.25 -7.65 8.41
C LEU A 91 -5.58 -7.17 7.13
N LEU A 92 -6.08 -6.09 6.53
CA LEU A 92 -5.49 -5.46 5.34
C LEU A 92 -4.03 -5.07 5.57
N LEU A 93 -3.74 -4.42 6.71
CA LEU A 93 -2.36 -4.03 7.07
C LEU A 93 -1.45 -5.24 7.20
N VAL A 94 -1.90 -6.30 7.89
CA VAL A 94 -1.13 -7.53 8.09
C VAL A 94 -0.85 -8.22 6.75
N VAL A 95 -1.89 -8.45 5.94
CA VAL A 95 -1.74 -9.13 4.63
C VAL A 95 -0.87 -8.31 3.69
N CYS A 96 -1.05 -6.99 3.64
CA CYS A 96 -0.20 -6.09 2.85
C CYS A 96 1.27 -6.17 3.28
N SER A 97 1.55 -6.16 4.60
CA SER A 97 2.92 -6.29 5.12
C SER A 97 3.55 -7.64 4.75
N PHE A 98 2.78 -8.73 4.84
CA PHE A 98 3.26 -10.07 4.56
C PHE A 98 3.61 -10.26 3.08
N ILE A 99 2.74 -9.78 2.18
CA ILE A 99 2.95 -9.91 0.73
C ILE A 99 4.15 -9.07 0.27
N THR A 100 4.24 -7.83 0.76
CA THR A 100 5.37 -6.94 0.41
C THR A 100 6.70 -7.51 0.86
N VAL A 101 6.80 -8.01 2.10
CA VAL A 101 8.01 -8.68 2.61
C VAL A 101 8.35 -9.93 1.79
N SER A 102 7.36 -10.76 1.45
CA SER A 102 7.57 -11.97 0.66
C SER A 102 8.12 -11.66 -0.74
N LEU A 103 7.60 -10.63 -1.40
CA LEU A 103 8.08 -10.20 -2.72
C LEU A 103 9.51 -9.65 -2.65
N ILE A 104 9.82 -8.86 -1.62
CA ILE A 104 11.17 -8.34 -1.39
C ILE A 104 12.15 -9.48 -1.10
N TYR A 105 11.75 -10.51 -0.35
CA TYR A 105 12.59 -11.70 -0.12
C TYR A 105 12.97 -12.40 -1.44
N PHE A 106 11.99 -12.69 -2.31
CA PHE A 106 12.26 -13.28 -3.61
C PHE A 106 13.09 -12.38 -4.53
N GLN A 107 12.97 -11.06 -4.37
CA GLN A 107 13.76 -10.08 -5.11
C GLN A 107 15.24 -10.09 -4.63
N LEU A 108 15.48 -10.05 -3.33
CA LEU A 108 16.83 -10.08 -2.75
C LEU A 108 17.55 -11.39 -3.07
N GLY A 109 16.83 -12.51 -3.11
CA GLY A 109 17.38 -13.81 -3.53
C GLY A 109 17.91 -13.85 -4.97
N ARG A 110 17.65 -12.82 -5.79
CA ARG A 110 18.20 -12.66 -7.15
C ARG A 110 19.23 -11.54 -7.27
N GLU A 111 19.73 -11.06 -6.13
CA GLU A 111 20.70 -9.96 -6.10
C GLU A 111 20.15 -8.67 -6.75
N ASP A 112 18.84 -8.40 -6.69
CA ASP A 112 18.28 -7.09 -7.11
C ASP A 112 18.08 -6.16 -5.91
N HIS A 113 19.03 -5.24 -5.76
CA HIS A 113 19.12 -4.31 -4.63
C HIS A 113 18.07 -3.20 -4.63
N ARG A 114 17.29 -3.04 -5.71
CA ARG A 114 16.33 -1.93 -5.90
C ARG A 114 14.99 -2.21 -5.21
N TRP A 115 15.00 -2.39 -3.91
CA TRP A 115 13.81 -2.78 -3.14
C TRP A 115 12.95 -1.59 -2.68
N TRP A 116 13.52 -0.39 -2.53
CA TRP A 116 12.89 0.77 -1.86
C TRP A 116 11.58 1.22 -2.52
N TRP A 117 11.63 1.56 -3.80
CA TRP A 117 10.43 2.00 -4.53
C TRP A 117 9.48 0.84 -4.81
N ARG A 118 10.03 -0.36 -5.04
CA ARG A 118 9.22 -1.54 -5.32
C ARG A 118 8.36 -1.96 -4.14
N SER A 119 8.88 -1.94 -2.91
CA SER A 119 8.10 -2.25 -1.71
C SER A 119 6.97 -1.24 -1.50
N PHE A 120 7.23 0.05 -1.75
CA PHE A 120 6.22 1.11 -1.66
C PHE A 120 5.11 0.93 -2.71
N PHE A 121 5.48 0.76 -3.99
CA PHE A 121 4.51 0.57 -5.07
C PHE A 121 3.73 -0.74 -4.95
N SER A 122 4.38 -1.81 -4.47
CA SER A 122 3.74 -3.09 -4.22
C SER A 122 2.72 -3.01 -3.10
N GLY A 123 3.05 -2.38 -1.96
CA GLY A 123 2.09 -2.17 -0.88
C GLY A 123 0.94 -1.23 -1.26
N GLY A 124 1.26 -0.14 -1.94
CA GLY A 124 0.28 0.86 -2.39
C GLY A 124 -0.67 0.36 -3.48
N SER A 125 -0.26 -0.63 -4.29
CA SER A 125 -1.05 -1.14 -5.44
C SER A 125 -2.50 -1.49 -5.10
N THR A 126 -2.78 -1.95 -3.87
CA THR A 126 -4.14 -2.21 -3.36
C THR A 126 -5.06 -0.99 -3.47
N GLY A 127 -4.55 0.23 -3.25
CA GLY A 127 -5.30 1.46 -3.43
C GLY A 127 -5.72 1.71 -4.88
N LEU A 128 -4.90 1.31 -5.85
CA LEU A 128 -5.28 1.36 -7.27
C LEU A 128 -6.41 0.36 -7.59
N PHE A 129 -6.40 -0.82 -6.98
CA PHE A 129 -7.50 -1.78 -7.11
C PHE A 129 -8.81 -1.25 -6.52
N VAL A 130 -8.74 -0.57 -5.36
CA VAL A 130 -9.91 0.12 -4.77
C VAL A 130 -10.45 1.20 -5.73
N TYR A 131 -9.58 1.97 -6.39
CA TYR A 131 -10.02 2.92 -7.40
C TYR A 131 -10.65 2.24 -8.61
N GLY A 132 -10.07 1.15 -9.11
CA GLY A 132 -10.67 0.34 -10.18
C GLY A 132 -12.05 -0.21 -9.81
N TYR A 133 -12.23 -0.62 -8.55
CA TYR A 133 -13.54 -1.04 -8.04
C TYR A 133 -14.58 0.07 -8.07
N SER A 134 -14.18 1.33 -7.80
CA SER A 134 -15.10 2.48 -7.88
C SER A 134 -15.65 2.71 -9.29
N PHE A 135 -14.84 2.49 -10.34
CA PHE A 135 -15.34 2.50 -11.72
C PHE A 135 -16.36 1.39 -11.96
N PHE A 136 -16.05 0.16 -11.55
CA PHE A 136 -16.96 -0.98 -11.70
C PHE A 136 -18.30 -0.75 -10.99
N TYR A 137 -18.27 -0.17 -9.78
CA TYR A 137 -19.48 0.15 -9.02
C TYR A 137 -20.31 1.25 -9.71
N PHE A 138 -19.66 2.29 -10.23
CA PHE A 138 -20.33 3.37 -10.96
C PHE A 138 -21.11 2.82 -12.16
N PHE A 139 -20.47 2.03 -13.03
CA PHE A 139 -21.13 1.53 -14.24
C PHE A 139 -22.23 0.48 -13.99
N ASN A 140 -22.05 -0.42 -13.02
CA ASN A 140 -22.98 -1.54 -12.83
C ASN A 140 -24.10 -1.27 -11.83
N ARG A 141 -23.97 -0.25 -10.97
CA ARG A 141 -24.92 -0.03 -9.87
C ARG A 141 -25.33 1.42 -9.64
N SER A 142 -24.56 2.41 -10.09
CA SER A 142 -24.95 3.79 -9.83
C SER A 142 -26.03 4.21 -10.82
N GLN A 143 -27.27 4.36 -10.34
CA GLN A 143 -28.32 5.13 -11.03
C GLN A 143 -28.08 6.64 -10.82
N MET A 144 -26.83 7.08 -10.96
CA MET A 144 -26.42 8.47 -10.73
C MET A 144 -26.26 9.16 -12.08
N ASP A 145 -27.34 9.79 -12.54
CA ASP A 145 -27.35 10.50 -13.82
C ASP A 145 -26.90 11.95 -13.64
N GLY A 146 -25.83 12.34 -14.35
CA GLY A 146 -25.36 13.72 -14.41
C GLY A 146 -23.84 13.87 -14.36
N LEU A 147 -23.30 14.71 -15.26
CA LEU A 147 -21.86 14.99 -15.33
C LEU A 147 -21.30 15.54 -14.02
N LEU A 148 -22.01 16.49 -13.40
CA LEU A 148 -21.59 17.09 -12.14
C LEU A 148 -21.47 16.03 -11.02
N GLN A 149 -22.50 15.19 -10.87
CA GLN A 149 -22.56 14.14 -9.86
C GLN A 149 -21.48 13.06 -10.07
N SER A 150 -21.25 12.64 -11.31
CA SER A 150 -20.17 11.70 -11.64
C SER A 150 -18.78 12.27 -11.33
N SER A 151 -18.55 13.56 -11.59
CA SER A 151 -17.26 14.21 -11.35
C SER A 151 -16.93 14.29 -9.85
N PHE A 152 -17.91 14.60 -9.01
CA PHE A 152 -17.75 14.60 -7.56
C PHE A 152 -17.48 13.20 -7.01
N TYR A 153 -18.22 12.19 -7.48
CA TYR A 153 -18.01 10.79 -7.11
C TYR A 153 -16.57 10.34 -7.39
N PHE A 154 -16.10 10.54 -8.63
CA PHE A 154 -14.75 10.16 -9.03
C PHE A 154 -13.68 10.96 -8.30
N GLY A 155 -13.93 12.25 -8.03
CA GLY A 155 -13.03 13.09 -7.25
C GLY A 155 -12.83 12.56 -5.83
N TYR A 156 -13.92 12.28 -5.10
CA TYR A 156 -13.84 11.73 -3.75
C TYR A 156 -13.16 10.34 -3.73
N MET A 157 -13.52 9.47 -4.67
CA MET A 157 -12.92 8.14 -4.77
C MET A 157 -11.43 8.20 -5.13
N ALA A 158 -11.02 9.14 -5.98
CA ALA A 158 -9.61 9.36 -6.29
C ALA A 158 -8.81 9.79 -5.05
N VAL A 159 -9.33 10.75 -4.27
CA VAL A 159 -8.66 11.20 -3.03
C VAL A 159 -8.57 10.09 -2.00
N ILE A 160 -9.65 9.35 -1.77
CA ILE A 160 -9.68 8.22 -0.81
C ILE A 160 -8.70 7.13 -1.24
N SER A 161 -8.76 6.71 -2.51
CA SER A 161 -7.88 5.66 -3.04
C SER A 161 -6.40 6.07 -2.99
N TYR A 162 -6.08 7.34 -3.25
CA TYR A 162 -4.74 7.89 -3.13
C TYR A 162 -4.24 7.90 -1.68
N ALA A 163 -5.10 8.25 -0.71
CA ALA A 163 -4.75 8.15 0.70
C ALA A 163 -4.44 6.69 1.11
N PHE A 164 -5.26 5.73 0.67
CA PHE A 164 -5.00 4.30 0.88
C PHE A 164 -3.69 3.85 0.23
N PHE A 165 -3.39 4.33 -0.98
CA PHE A 165 -2.16 4.01 -1.69
C PHE A 165 -0.92 4.46 -0.89
N ILE A 166 -0.90 5.69 -0.39
CA ILE A 166 0.22 6.20 0.41
C ILE A 166 0.34 5.44 1.73
N MET A 167 -0.78 5.23 2.42
CA MET A 167 -0.80 4.56 3.73
C MET A 167 -0.29 3.12 3.64
N LEU A 168 -0.83 2.33 2.71
CA LEU A 168 -0.41 0.94 2.50
C LEU A 168 1.01 0.85 1.92
N GLY A 169 1.39 1.79 1.05
CA GLY A 169 2.76 1.91 0.56
C GLY A 169 3.77 2.18 1.67
N PHE A 170 3.44 3.06 2.62
CA PHE A 170 4.28 3.34 3.79
C PHE A 170 4.43 2.11 4.69
N VAL A 171 3.33 1.41 4.99
CA VAL A 171 3.35 0.19 5.81
C VAL A 171 4.18 -0.91 5.13
N GLY A 172 4.04 -1.09 3.82
CA GLY A 172 4.85 -2.01 3.02
C GLY A 172 6.34 -1.64 3.03
N PHE A 173 6.65 -0.34 2.96
CA PHE A 173 8.03 0.14 3.01
C PHE A 173 8.69 -0.10 4.38
N VAL A 174 8.00 0.26 5.48
CA VAL A 174 8.53 0.10 6.84
C VAL A 174 8.74 -1.37 7.20
N SER A 175 7.78 -2.23 6.86
CA SER A 175 7.90 -3.69 7.07
C SER A 175 9.06 -4.28 6.28
N SER A 176 9.20 -3.91 5.01
CA SER A 176 10.32 -4.33 4.16
C SER A 176 11.67 -3.83 4.69
N LEU A 177 11.76 -2.58 5.14
CA LEU A 177 12.99 -2.02 5.70
C LEU A 177 13.43 -2.75 6.97
N THR A 178 12.48 -3.06 7.86
CA THR A 178 12.74 -3.81 9.10
C THR A 178 13.24 -5.22 8.78
N PHE A 179 12.59 -5.89 7.82
CA PHE A 179 12.98 -7.20 7.33
C PHE A 179 14.38 -7.22 6.70
N VAL A 180 14.67 -6.25 5.83
CA VAL A 180 15.96 -6.12 5.16
C VAL A 180 17.09 -5.90 6.19
N LYS A 181 16.89 -5.02 7.16
CA LYS A 181 17.85 -4.82 8.27
C LYS A 181 18.08 -6.10 9.06
N HIS A 182 17.03 -6.88 9.31
CA HIS A 182 17.13 -8.14 10.03
C HIS A 182 17.96 -9.18 9.26
N ILE A 183 17.67 -9.41 7.97
CA ILE A 183 18.44 -10.34 7.13
C ILE A 183 19.92 -9.97 7.10
N TYR A 184 20.22 -8.70 6.82
CA TYR A 184 21.59 -8.25 6.70
C TYR A 184 22.36 -8.25 8.04
N SER A 185 21.67 -8.13 9.17
CA SER A 185 22.30 -8.28 10.49
C SER A 185 22.64 -9.74 10.84
N VAL A 186 21.88 -10.71 10.31
CA VAL A 186 22.07 -12.14 10.57
C VAL A 186 23.10 -12.76 9.64
N LEU A 187 23.19 -12.27 8.40
CA LEU A 187 24.30 -12.58 7.50
C LEU A 187 25.60 -11.94 8.04
N LYS A 188 26.31 -12.66 8.91
CA LYS A 188 27.72 -12.39 9.20
C LYS A 188 28.47 -12.38 7.87
N CYS A 189 28.94 -11.21 7.46
CA CYS A 189 29.99 -11.10 6.46
C CYS A 189 31.27 -11.65 7.10
N ASP A 190 31.51 -12.96 6.95
CA ASP A 190 32.87 -13.46 6.81
C ASP A 190 33.48 -12.96 5.49
#